data_AF-A0A519JYB3-F1
#
_entry.id   AF-A0A519JYB3-F1
#
_cell.length_a   1.000
_cell.length_b   1.000
_cell.length_c   1.000
_cell.angle_alpha   90.00
_cell.angle_beta   90.00
_cell.angle_gamma   90.00
#
_symmetry.space_group_name_H-M   'P 1'
#
loop_
_entity.id
_entity.type
_entity.pdbx_description
1 polymer ?
#
loop_
_entity_poly.entity_id
_entity_poly.type
_entity_poly.pdbx_seq_one_letter_code
_entity_poly.pdbx_strand_id
1 'polypeptide(L)'
;MENVLIDTDVILDFFFDRKPFSDDASQILNLCEKSKVKGFVTSVIISNIYYLLRRTANHRNVIDSLKILMNFIDICNIDKDTILSAMNSDFKDFEDAIVH
;
A
#
# COMPACT_ATOMS: atom_id res chain seq x y z
N MET A 1 -6.55 -17.76 -0.05
CA MET A 1 -6.77 -16.35 0.32
C MET A 1 -6.11 -15.54 -0.76
N GLU A 2 -6.84 -14.62 -1.39
CA GLU A 2 -6.27 -13.80 -2.46
C GLU A 2 -5.29 -12.78 -1.85
N ASN A 3 -4.20 -12.53 -2.57
CA ASN A 3 -3.22 -11.53 -2.23
C ASN A 3 -3.47 -10.32 -3.12
N VAL A 4 -3.49 -9.12 -2.55
CA VAL A 4 -3.67 -7.88 -3.29
C VAL A 4 -2.55 -6.91 -2.95
N LEU A 5 -1.96 -6.31 -3.98
CA LEU A 5 -1.14 -5.13 -3.80
C LEU A 5 -2.05 -3.91 -3.70
N ILE A 6 -1.86 -3.11 -2.66
CA ILE A 6 -2.62 -1.89 -2.41
C ILE A 6 -1.79 -0.70 -2.86
N ASP A 7 -2.30 0.03 -3.85
CA ASP A 7 -1.67 1.26 -4.34
C ASP A 7 -1.72 2.37 -3.28
N THR A 8 -0.78 3.31 -3.36
CA THR A 8 -0.72 4.55 -2.61
C THR A 8 -2.07 5.27 -2.61
N ASP A 9 -2.71 5.42 -3.78
CA ASP A 9 -3.93 6.20 -3.90
C ASP A 9 -5.10 5.62 -3.08
N VAL A 10 -5.23 4.29 -3.02
CA VAL A 10 -6.26 3.63 -2.20
C VAL A 10 -6.04 3.93 -0.72
N ILE A 11 -4.80 3.91 -0.25
CA ILE A 11 -4.49 4.21 1.14
C ILE A 11 -4.73 5.70 1.46
N LEU A 12 -4.44 6.59 0.51
CA LEU A 12 -4.72 8.02 0.67
C LEU A 12 -6.22 8.32 0.60
N ASP A 13 -6.98 7.63 -0.24
CA ASP A 13 -8.44 7.73 -0.31
C ASP A 13 -9.06 7.44 1.05
N PHE A 14 -8.56 6.40 1.72
CA PHE A 14 -8.95 6.07 3.09
C PHE A 14 -8.54 7.16 4.09
N PHE A 15 -7.26 7.54 4.14
CA PHE A 15 -6.78 8.47 5.17
C PHE A 15 -7.34 9.90 5.04
N PHE A 16 -7.60 10.36 3.81
CA PHE A 16 -8.09 11.70 3.55
C PHE A 16 -9.59 11.78 3.25
N ASP A 17 -10.31 10.65 3.29
CA ASP A 17 -11.71 10.57 2.88
C ASP A 17 -11.93 11.18 1.46
N ARG A 18 -11.01 10.88 0.53
CA ARG A 18 -11.04 11.46 -0.83
C ARG A 18 -12.15 10.79 -1.65
N LYS A 19 -13.20 11.56 -1.95
CA LYS A 19 -14.31 11.11 -2.80
C LYS A 19 -13.91 11.09 -4.28
N PRO A 20 -14.45 10.16 -5.09
CA PRO A 20 -15.54 9.24 -4.75
C PRO A 20 -15.10 7.92 -4.08
N PHE A 21 -13.80 7.63 -3.98
CA PHE A 21 -13.31 6.27 -3.71
C PHE A 21 -13.06 5.92 -2.24
N SER A 22 -13.22 6.88 -1.31
CA SER A 22 -12.91 6.62 0.11
C SER A 22 -13.75 5.49 0.74
N ASP A 23 -14.98 5.31 0.32
CA ASP A 23 -15.85 4.24 0.83
C ASP A 23 -15.37 2.87 0.33
N ASP A 24 -14.96 2.78 -0.94
CA ASP A 24 -14.41 1.55 -1.54
C ASP A 24 -13.05 1.21 -0.92
N ALA A 25 -12.18 2.20 -0.75
CA ALA A 25 -10.89 2.04 -0.07
C ALA A 25 -11.07 1.52 1.37
N SER A 26 -12.03 2.08 2.10
CA SER A 26 -12.38 1.61 3.45
C SER A 26 -12.84 0.15 3.46
N GLN A 27 -13.62 -0.27 2.46
CA GLN A 27 -14.06 -1.66 2.34
C GLN A 27 -12.89 -2.61 2.07
N ILE A 28 -11.97 -2.24 1.18
CA ILE A 28 -10.77 -3.05 0.88
C ILE A 28 -9.91 -3.23 2.13
N LEU A 29 -9.62 -2.15 2.87
CA LEU A 29 -8.81 -2.24 4.08
C LEU A 29 -9.50 -3.04 5.19
N ASN A 30 -10.82 -2.94 5.33
CA ASN A 30 -11.61 -3.75 6.27
C ASN A 30 -11.58 -5.25 5.91
N LEU A 31 -11.54 -5.60 4.63
CA LEU A 31 -11.35 -6.99 4.20
C LEU A 31 -9.96 -7.52 4.60
N CYS A 32 -8.92 -6.67 4.50
CA CYS A 32 -7.57 -6.99 4.94
C CYS A 32 -7.52 -7.17 6.46
N GLU A 33 -8.08 -6.22 7.23
CA GLU A 33 -8.14 -6.28 8.69
C GLU A 33 -8.87 -7.54 9.19
N LYS A 34 -9.95 -7.94 8.52
CA LYS A 34 -10.70 -9.17 8.82
C LYS A 34 -10.05 -10.46 8.30
N SER A 35 -8.83 -10.38 7.75
CA SER A 35 -8.11 -11.50 7.15
C SER A 35 -8.94 -12.25 6.09
N LYS A 36 -9.78 -11.53 5.33
CA LYS A 36 -10.51 -12.08 4.18
C LYS A 36 -9.69 -12.02 2.90
N VAL A 37 -8.84 -11.00 2.80
CA VAL A 37 -7.86 -10.78 1.74
C VAL A 37 -6.53 -10.48 2.41
N LYS A 38 -5.42 -10.88 1.78
CA LYS A 38 -4.09 -10.53 2.26
C LYS A 38 -3.59 -9.27 1.54
N GLY A 39 -3.52 -8.15 2.25
CA GLY A 39 -3.07 -6.88 1.70
C GLY A 39 -1.56 -6.70 1.79
N PHE A 40 -0.95 -6.23 0.70
CA PHE A 40 0.46 -5.94 0.61
C PHE A 40 0.72 -4.53 0.08
N VAL A 41 1.85 -3.95 0.46
CA VAL A 41 2.37 -2.69 -0.09
C VAL A 41 3.88 -2.80 -0.31
N THR A 42 4.43 -1.98 -1.20
CA THR A 42 5.89 -1.84 -1.31
C THR A 42 6.43 -0.88 -0.25
N SER A 43 7.73 -0.97 0.04
CA SER A 43 8.41 -0.01 0.94
C SER A 43 8.39 1.43 0.40
N VAL A 44 8.31 1.59 -0.92
CA VAL A 44 8.17 2.88 -1.60
C VAL A 44 6.79 3.48 -1.34
N ILE A 45 5.73 2.68 -1.42
CA ILE A 45 4.36 3.11 -1.12
C ILE A 45 4.26 3.65 0.31
N ILE A 46 4.82 2.95 1.30
CA ILE A 46 4.85 3.44 2.70
C ILE A 46 5.59 4.78 2.82
N SER A 47 6.71 4.94 2.12
CA SER A 47 7.46 6.19 2.11
C SER A 47 6.65 7.34 1.50
N ASN A 48 5.92 7.07 0.42
CA ASN A 48 5.05 8.04 -0.25
C ASN A 48 3.87 8.46 0.64
N ILE A 49 3.20 7.49 1.28
CA ILE A 49 2.10 7.75 2.22
C ILE A 49 2.60 8.62 3.38
N TYR A 50 3.75 8.27 3.98
CA TYR A 50 4.35 9.09 5.03
C TYR A 50 4.56 10.52 4.55
N TYR A 51 5.22 10.71 3.41
CA TYR A 51 5.50 12.04 2.86
C TYR A 51 4.22 12.87 2.67
N LEU A 52 3.17 12.27 2.11
CA LEU A 52 1.92 12.96 1.81
C LEU A 52 1.10 13.27 3.07
N LEU A 53 0.97 12.33 4.01
CA LEU A 53 0.31 12.57 5.29
C LEU A 53 1.05 13.63 6.14
N ARG A 54 2.38 13.72 6.03
CA ARG A 54 3.18 14.73 6.75
C ARG A 54 2.87 16.16 6.34
N ARG A 55 2.25 16.39 5.18
CA ARG A 55 1.88 17.72 4.70
C ARG A 55 0.72 18.34 5.49
N THR A 56 -0.10 17.51 6.16
CA THR A 56 -1.33 17.96 6.84
C THR A 56 -1.40 17.54 8.31
N ALA A 57 -0.67 16.50 8.72
CA ALA A 57 -0.59 16.08 10.12
C ALA A 57 0.78 16.42 10.75
N ASN A 58 1.04 16.02 12.00
CA ASN A 58 2.37 16.05 12.63
C ASN A 58 3.04 14.66 12.57
N HIS A 59 4.37 14.57 12.80
CA HIS A 59 5.12 13.33 12.63
C HIS A 59 4.56 12.17 13.48
N ARG A 60 4.26 12.45 14.76
CA ARG A 60 3.76 11.44 15.69
C ARG A 60 2.45 10.82 15.17
N ASN A 61 1.49 11.66 14.77
CA ASN A 61 0.19 11.19 14.27
C ASN A 61 0.34 10.34 13.00
N VAL A 62 1.24 10.72 12.08
CA VAL A 62 1.48 9.94 10.86
C VAL A 62 2.08 8.58 11.19
N ILE A 63 3.08 8.53 12.07
CA ILE A 63 3.71 7.27 12.48
C ILE A 63 2.70 6.36 13.18
N ASP A 64 1.85 6.90 14.06
CA ASP A 64 0.83 6.11 14.75
C ASP A 64 -0.20 5.54 13.76
N SER A 65 -0.58 6.32 12.74
CA SER A 65 -1.47 5.86 11.67
C SER A 65 -0.85 4.73 10.84
N LEU A 66 0.44 4.86 10.47
CA LEU A 66 1.16 3.83 9.73
C LEU A 66 1.34 2.55 10.55
N LYS A 67 1.59 2.66 11.86
CA LYS A 67 1.66 1.48 12.74
C LYS A 67 0.35 0.71 12.78
N ILE A 68 -0.79 1.42 12.81
CA ILE A 68 -2.11 0.78 12.76
C ILE A 68 -2.28 0.03 11.44
N LEU A 69 -1.93 0.66 10.31
CA LEU A 69 -1.97 0.03 8.99
C LEU A 69 -1.12 -1.26 8.94
N MET A 70 0.09 -1.23 9.52
CA MET A 70 1.01 -2.37 9.56
C MET A 70 0.56 -3.53 10.46
N ASN A 71 -0.52 -3.38 11.23
CA ASN A 71 -1.08 -4.50 11.99
C ASN A 71 -1.75 -5.55 11.09
N PHE A 72 -2.16 -5.16 9.88
CA PHE A 72 -2.93 -6.02 8.97
C PHE A 72 -2.52 -5.94 7.49
N ILE A 73 -1.55 -5.08 7.16
CA ILE A 73 -0.93 -4.99 5.83
C ILE A 73 0.53 -5.42 5.92
N ASP A 74 0.94 -6.31 5.03
CA ASP A 74 2.32 -6.78 4.91
C ASP A 74 3.12 -5.92 3.91
N ILE A 75 4.45 -5.92 4.05
CA ILE A 75 5.35 -5.26 3.10
C ILE A 75 5.93 -6.30 2.14
N CYS A 76 5.90 -6.01 0.82
CA CYS A 76 6.58 -6.81 -0.18
C CYS A 76 8.10 -6.74 0.03
N ASN A 77 8.74 -7.91 0.12
CA ASN A 77 10.20 -8.01 0.09
C ASN A 77 10.66 -7.84 -1.35
N ILE A 78 11.33 -6.73 -1.63
CA ILE A 78 11.90 -6.42 -2.95
C ILE A 78 13.41 -6.39 -2.80
N ASP A 79 14.09 -7.25 -3.53
CA ASP A 79 15.54 -7.28 -3.59
C ASP A 79 16.06 -7.07 -5.02
N LYS A 80 17.38 -7.15 -5.19
CA LYS A 80 18.00 -6.96 -6.50
C LYS A 80 17.52 -7.97 -7.54
N ASP A 81 17.28 -9.21 -7.14
CA ASP A 81 16.91 -10.28 -8.05
C ASP A 81 15.44 -10.12 -8.48
N THR A 82 14.57 -9.63 -7.59
CA THR A 82 13.21 -9.17 -7.94
C THR A 82 13.26 -8.11 -9.03
N ILE A 83 14.08 -7.07 -8.85
CA ILE A 83 14.19 -5.97 -9.82
C ILE A 83 14.75 -6.45 -11.16
N LEU A 84 15.78 -7.30 -11.16
CA LEU A 84 16.33 -7.86 -12.39
C LEU A 84 15.30 -8.73 -13.13
N SER A 85 14.49 -9.48 -12.39
CA SER A 85 13.42 -10.28 -12.98
C SER A 85 12.35 -9.39 -13.62
N ALA A 86 11.93 -8.34 -12.92
CA ALA A 86 10.99 -7.34 -13.43
C ALA A 86 11.47 -6.70 -14.74
N MET A 87 12.76 -6.31 -14.82
CA MET A 87 13.36 -5.71 -16.01
C MET A 87 13.39 -6.64 -17.23
N ASN A 88 13.38 -7.96 -17.01
CA ASN A 88 13.38 -8.97 -18.07
C ASN A 88 11.99 -9.55 -18.34
N SER A 89 10.95 -9.01 -17.70
CA SER A 89 9.58 -9.49 -17.85
C SER A 89 8.85 -8.83 -19.02
N ASP A 90 7.79 -9.47 -19.49
CA ASP A 90 6.89 -8.93 -20.53
C ASP A 90 5.79 -8.01 -19.94
N PHE A 91 5.86 -7.68 -18.66
CA PHE A 91 4.91 -6.75 -18.04
C PHE A 91 5.03 -5.36 -18.68
N LYS A 92 3.88 -4.76 -18.98
CA LYS A 92 3.82 -3.40 -19.50
C LYS A 92 4.04 -2.36 -18.40
N ASP A 93 3.54 -2.65 -17.21
CA ASP A 93 3.75 -1.82 -16.03
C ASP A 93 4.91 -2.39 -15.22
N PHE A 94 5.93 -1.56 -14.99
CA PHE A 94 7.11 -1.98 -14.27
C PHE A 94 6.83 -2.16 -12.77
N GLU A 95 5.88 -1.42 -12.19
CA GLU A 95 5.53 -1.60 -10.77
C GLU A 95 4.88 -2.96 -10.54
N ASP A 96 3.96 -3.36 -11.41
CA ASP A 96 3.37 -4.70 -11.40
C ASP A 96 4.43 -5.78 -11.59
N ALA A 97 5.44 -5.52 -12.42
CA ALA A 97 6.56 -6.45 -12.63
C ALA A 97 7.42 -6.67 -11.37
N ILE A 98 7.50 -5.68 -10.48
CA ILE A 98 8.31 -5.76 -9.24
C ILE A 98 7.62 -6.60 -8.16
N VAL A 99 6.29 -6.63 -8.17
CA VAL A 99 5.49 -7.24 -7.10
C VAL A 99 4.86 -8.59 -7.48
N HIS A 100 5.08 -9.05 -8.73
CA HIS A 100 4.64 -10.34 -9.24
C HIS A 100 5.60 -11.48 -8.86
#